data_AF-N9QS77-F1
#
_entry.id   AF-N9QS77-F1
#
_cell.length_a   1.000
_cell.length_b   1.000
_cell.length_c   1.000
_cell.angle_alpha   90.00
_cell.angle_beta   90.00
_cell.angle_gamma   90.00
#
_symmetry.space_group_name_H-M   'P 1'
#
loop_
_entity.id
_entity.type
_entity.pdbx_description
1 polymer ?
#
loop_
_entity_poly.entity_id
_entity_poly.type
_entity_poly.pdbx_seq_one_letter_code
_entity_poly.pdbx_strand_id
1 'polypeptide(L)'
;MLNYFDLEEKNIDSLLNAVGCLEYSSPTDAHQILDKINDLIDKNQLNSTQFSKIIEIITSIFLQHNTLENHVIPIIELILSKVSPIDIAEKVANLLFIEGTRVSKSLKQYFYQIIINAENISHQICDNLGLTVSNQNTDEDLRELIGVIEQLLLKHENISIRDFHTYDICENSELLNKIVTRWFLSKKQNLWESASNLITSHQIKSLHVDISWADNFKEEDSIFLVKKVIGWVHIFEELILNFIINIINYIKKTEIVLQILDLVFQHVLINYEPQHVAFFFDLKNYTEEETKNKIIKLKIQHEAIYKDIKQANDLKELACPLEYSRLIQYQRHHENEKINKSADAQSVFADLFTKRIMLYGETHIHIANIGNNETILQENTLSSFSYKMTLPLQQFTDPILSEYQRRIFMNEGMEK
;
A
#
# COMPACT_ATOMS: atom_id res chain seq x y z
N MET A 1 10.79 20.09 -42.38
CA MET A 1 10.26 20.37 -41.02
C MET A 1 10.78 21.68 -40.46
N LEU A 2 12.10 21.92 -40.40
CA LEU A 2 12.65 23.18 -39.86
C LEU A 2 12.02 24.45 -40.48
N ASN A 3 11.83 24.49 -41.80
CA ASN A 3 11.19 25.62 -42.48
C ASN A 3 9.73 25.88 -42.04
N TYR A 4 9.02 24.89 -41.50
CA TYR A 4 7.64 25.06 -41.00
C TYR A 4 7.60 25.73 -39.61
N PHE A 5 8.68 25.65 -38.83
CA PHE A 5 8.79 26.41 -37.58
C PHE A 5 8.91 27.91 -37.84
N ASP A 6 9.39 28.31 -39.02
CA ASP A 6 9.68 29.70 -39.39
C ASP A 6 8.53 30.39 -40.13
N LEU A 7 7.40 29.71 -40.35
CA LEU A 7 6.20 30.30 -40.94
C LEU A 7 5.45 31.17 -39.93
N GLU A 8 5.00 32.36 -40.38
CA GLU A 8 4.22 33.30 -39.56
C GLU A 8 2.83 32.75 -39.19
N GLU A 9 2.14 32.08 -40.13
CA GLU A 9 0.89 31.36 -39.88
C GLU A 9 1.16 29.85 -39.83
N LYS A 10 1.43 29.32 -38.63
CA LYS A 10 1.62 27.88 -38.40
C LYS A 10 0.56 27.32 -37.46
N ASN A 11 -0.01 26.17 -37.82
CA ASN A 11 -0.82 25.38 -36.91
C ASN A 11 0.12 24.64 -35.95
N ILE A 12 0.27 25.19 -34.73
CA ILE A 12 1.21 24.68 -33.72
C ILE A 12 0.92 23.23 -33.35
N ASP A 13 -0.35 22.84 -33.20
CA ASP A 13 -0.72 21.47 -32.81
C ASP A 13 -0.34 20.46 -33.89
N SER A 14 -0.59 20.81 -35.16
CA SER A 14 -0.21 19.97 -36.31
C SER A 14 1.31 19.84 -36.43
N LEU A 15 2.04 20.94 -36.17
CA LEU A 15 3.49 20.95 -36.16
C LEU A 15 4.05 20.05 -35.05
N LEU A 16 3.58 20.20 -33.81
CA LEU A 16 4.01 19.39 -32.67
C LEU A 16 3.70 17.90 -32.89
N ASN A 17 2.51 17.58 -33.43
CA ASN A 17 2.16 16.20 -33.77
C ASN A 17 3.12 15.62 -34.83
N ALA A 18 3.40 16.37 -35.90
CA ALA A 18 4.32 15.93 -36.94
C ALA A 18 5.73 15.71 -36.38
N VAL A 19 6.22 16.61 -35.53
CA VAL A 19 7.55 16.52 -34.89
C VAL A 19 7.63 15.30 -33.96
N GLY A 20 6.59 15.06 -33.15
CA GLY A 20 6.57 13.93 -32.21
C GLY A 20 6.57 12.55 -32.85
N CYS A 21 6.22 12.44 -34.13
CA CYS A 21 6.22 11.17 -34.87
C CYS A 21 7.52 10.91 -35.67
N LEU A 22 8.52 11.79 -35.58
CA LEU A 22 9.77 11.64 -36.34
C LEU A 22 10.77 10.76 -35.59
N GLU A 23 11.43 9.90 -36.37
CA GLU A 23 12.70 9.29 -35.99
C GLU A 23 13.84 10.16 -36.50
N TYR A 24 14.73 10.57 -35.61
CA TYR A 24 15.87 11.41 -35.95
C TYR A 24 17.08 10.54 -36.26
N SER A 25 17.49 10.50 -37.52
CA SER A 25 18.63 9.68 -37.95
C SER A 25 19.98 10.16 -37.41
N SER A 26 20.08 11.42 -36.98
CA SER A 26 21.31 11.98 -36.38
C SER A 26 21.02 12.86 -35.15
N PRO A 27 21.95 12.90 -34.16
CA PRO A 27 21.85 13.82 -33.02
C PRO A 27 21.81 15.29 -33.45
N THR A 28 22.45 15.64 -34.57
CA THR A 28 22.49 17.00 -35.10
C THR A 28 21.09 17.46 -35.55
N ASP A 29 20.34 16.59 -36.24
CA ASP A 29 18.98 16.91 -36.68
C ASP A 29 18.02 17.05 -35.49
N ALA A 30 18.17 16.17 -34.51
CA ALA A 30 17.42 16.23 -33.25
C ALA A 30 17.72 17.53 -32.47
N HIS A 31 18.99 17.93 -32.38
CA HIS A 31 19.39 19.17 -31.73
C HIS A 31 18.79 20.41 -32.40
N GLN A 32 18.79 20.47 -33.73
CA GLN A 32 18.16 21.59 -34.47
C GLN A 32 16.65 21.69 -34.18
N ILE A 33 15.98 20.56 -33.96
CA ILE A 33 14.56 20.57 -33.57
C ILE A 33 14.39 21.05 -32.14
N LEU A 34 15.25 20.64 -31.21
CA LEU A 34 15.22 21.15 -29.83
C LEU A 34 15.40 22.68 -29.80
N ASP A 35 16.31 23.23 -30.60
CA ASP A 35 16.49 24.68 -30.73
C ASP A 35 15.23 25.37 -31.27
N LYS A 36 14.58 24.78 -32.27
CA LYS A 36 13.31 25.31 -32.82
C LYS A 36 12.15 25.22 -31.82
N ILE A 37 12.11 24.19 -30.98
CA ILE A 37 11.15 24.06 -29.89
C ILE A 37 11.41 25.13 -28.83
N ASN A 38 12.67 25.36 -28.48
CA ASN A 38 13.06 26.41 -27.53
C ASN A 38 12.59 27.79 -28.00
N ASP A 39 12.88 28.11 -29.27
CA ASP A 39 12.41 29.32 -29.94
C ASP A 39 10.86 29.43 -29.98
N LEU A 40 10.17 28.30 -30.16
CA LEU A 40 8.71 28.25 -30.19
C LEU A 40 8.13 28.66 -28.82
N ILE A 41 8.70 28.14 -27.73
CA ILE A 41 8.29 28.44 -26.35
C ILE A 41 8.52 29.91 -26.02
N ASP A 42 9.64 30.48 -26.47
CA ASP A 42 9.97 31.88 -26.18
C ASP A 42 9.10 32.89 -26.95
N LYS A 43 8.79 32.58 -28.22
CA LYS A 43 8.15 33.54 -29.14
C LYS A 43 6.62 33.48 -29.15
N ASN A 44 6.01 32.38 -28.69
CA ASN A 44 4.57 32.17 -28.81
C ASN A 44 3.89 32.01 -27.44
N GLN A 45 2.60 32.39 -27.37
CA GLN A 45 1.76 32.03 -26.23
C GLN A 45 1.22 30.62 -26.46
N LEU A 46 1.75 29.66 -25.70
CA LEU A 46 1.35 28.26 -25.75
C LEU A 46 0.36 27.95 -24.62
N ASN A 47 -0.54 27.00 -24.88
CA ASN A 47 -1.45 26.48 -23.85
C ASN A 47 -0.87 25.25 -23.12
N SER A 48 -1.53 24.84 -22.04
CA SER A 48 -1.14 23.66 -21.23
C SER A 48 -0.98 22.38 -22.04
N THR A 49 -1.90 22.12 -22.98
CA THR A 49 -1.86 20.93 -23.84
C THR A 49 -0.63 20.91 -24.76
N GLN A 50 -0.22 22.07 -25.27
CA GLN A 50 0.97 22.22 -26.11
C GLN A 50 2.24 22.03 -25.29
N PHE A 51 2.32 22.57 -24.07
CA PHE A 51 3.44 22.31 -23.16
C PHE A 51 3.56 20.83 -22.81
N SER A 52 2.45 20.16 -22.49
CA SER A 52 2.44 18.71 -22.28
C SER A 52 2.95 17.95 -23.50
N LYS A 53 2.55 18.34 -24.72
CA LYS A 53 3.03 17.70 -25.94
C LYS A 53 4.51 17.96 -26.18
N ILE A 54 5.00 19.16 -25.89
CA ILE A 54 6.42 19.50 -25.99
C ILE A 54 7.24 18.63 -25.03
N ILE A 55 6.82 18.44 -23.78
CA ILE A 55 7.51 17.58 -22.81
C ILE A 55 7.62 16.14 -23.35
N GLU A 56 6.55 15.61 -23.93
CA GLU A 56 6.56 14.29 -24.58
C GLU A 56 7.57 14.21 -25.73
N ILE A 57 7.60 15.24 -26.59
CA ILE A 57 8.51 15.32 -27.74
C ILE A 57 9.96 15.39 -27.31
N ILE A 58 10.32 16.31 -26.41
CA ILE A 58 11.72 16.47 -25.97
C ILE A 58 12.22 15.22 -25.23
N THR A 59 11.33 14.54 -24.51
CA THR A 59 11.64 13.25 -23.86
C THR A 59 11.86 12.16 -24.91
N SER A 60 11.01 12.06 -25.92
CA SER A 60 11.19 11.12 -27.04
C SER A 60 12.51 11.37 -27.78
N ILE A 61 12.85 12.64 -28.04
CA ILE A 61 14.14 13.01 -28.64
C ILE A 61 15.32 12.56 -27.77
N PHE A 62 15.25 12.79 -26.46
CA PHE A 62 16.28 12.32 -25.52
C PHE A 62 16.40 10.79 -25.55
N LEU A 63 15.28 10.05 -25.60
CA LEU A 63 15.30 8.58 -25.64
C LEU A 63 15.89 8.01 -26.93
N GLN A 64 15.83 8.76 -28.03
CA GLN A 64 16.51 8.43 -29.28
C GLN A 64 18.01 8.79 -29.23
N HIS A 65 18.36 9.92 -28.60
CA HIS A 65 19.71 10.49 -28.55
C HIS A 65 20.08 10.99 -27.14
N ASN A 66 20.51 10.08 -26.27
CA ASN A 66 20.81 10.37 -24.86
C ASN A 66 21.90 11.44 -24.64
N THR A 67 22.78 11.67 -25.62
CA THR A 67 23.81 12.71 -25.58
C THR A 67 23.26 14.14 -25.57
N LEU A 68 21.98 14.32 -25.88
CA LEU A 68 21.31 15.63 -25.92
C LEU A 68 20.70 16.07 -24.59
N GLU A 69 20.94 15.34 -23.50
CA GLU A 69 20.38 15.66 -22.17
C GLU A 69 20.61 17.12 -21.74
N ASN A 70 21.83 17.63 -21.96
CA ASN A 70 22.20 19.01 -21.62
C ASN A 70 21.42 20.08 -22.40
N HIS A 71 20.73 19.70 -23.48
CA HIS A 71 19.84 20.58 -24.25
C HIS A 71 18.37 20.42 -23.84
N VAL A 72 17.98 19.24 -23.37
CA VAL A 72 16.60 18.96 -22.93
C VAL A 72 16.30 19.58 -21.56
N ILE A 73 17.24 19.52 -20.62
CA ILE A 73 17.06 20.08 -19.27
C ILE A 73 16.73 21.59 -19.31
N PRO A 74 17.49 22.46 -20.02
CA PRO A 74 17.15 23.88 -20.12
C PRO A 74 15.78 24.16 -20.73
N ILE A 75 15.32 23.31 -21.65
CA ILE A 75 13.97 23.46 -22.23
C ILE A 75 12.90 23.15 -21.18
N ILE A 76 13.11 22.14 -20.33
CA ILE A 76 12.19 21.85 -19.21
C ILE A 76 12.15 23.02 -18.23
N GLU A 77 13.30 23.58 -17.88
CA GLU A 77 13.37 24.78 -17.02
C GLU A 77 12.62 25.96 -17.65
N LEU A 78 12.77 26.17 -18.96
CA LEU A 78 12.03 27.21 -19.68
C LEU A 78 10.53 26.96 -19.63
N ILE A 79 10.07 25.72 -19.85
CA ILE A 79 8.64 25.35 -19.74
C ILE A 79 8.12 25.68 -18.34
N LEU A 80 8.86 25.30 -17.29
CA LEU A 80 8.47 25.57 -15.90
C LEU A 80 8.42 27.07 -15.55
N SER A 81 9.11 27.93 -16.31
CA SER A 81 8.98 29.38 -16.18
C SER A 81 7.71 29.97 -16.84
N LYS A 82 7.06 29.19 -17.71
CA LYS A 82 5.93 29.65 -18.55
C LYS A 82 4.59 29.01 -18.21
N VAL A 83 4.59 27.80 -17.63
CA VAL A 83 3.38 27.04 -17.32
C VAL A 83 3.37 26.56 -15.87
N SER A 84 2.20 26.46 -15.27
CA SER A 84 2.06 25.90 -13.94
C SER A 84 2.39 24.40 -13.96
N PRO A 85 3.12 23.86 -12.97
CA PRO A 85 3.42 22.43 -12.87
C PRO A 85 2.16 21.54 -12.93
N ILE A 86 1.01 22.03 -12.45
CA ILE A 86 -0.27 21.30 -12.46
C ILE A 86 -0.69 20.87 -13.88
N ASP A 87 -0.37 21.69 -14.89
CA ASP A 87 -0.82 21.52 -16.27
C ASP A 87 -0.03 20.43 -17.02
N ILE A 88 1.10 20.00 -16.45
CA ILE A 88 2.05 19.08 -17.08
C ILE A 88 2.40 17.87 -16.20
N ALA A 89 2.09 17.91 -14.89
CA ALA A 89 2.43 16.85 -13.95
C ALA A 89 1.86 15.48 -14.35
N GLU A 90 0.63 15.43 -14.88
CA GLU A 90 0.02 14.17 -15.34
C GLU A 90 0.79 13.56 -16.52
N LYS A 91 1.20 14.38 -17.48
CA LYS A 91 2.01 13.93 -18.62
C LYS A 91 3.37 13.41 -18.14
N VAL A 92 4.00 14.12 -17.22
CA VAL A 92 5.29 13.74 -16.63
C VAL A 92 5.19 12.41 -15.86
N ALA A 93 4.14 12.22 -15.05
CA ALA A 93 3.89 10.97 -14.34
C ALA A 93 3.70 9.80 -15.31
N ASN A 94 2.97 10.02 -16.41
CA ASN A 94 2.80 9.00 -17.46
C ASN A 94 4.13 8.64 -18.15
N LEU A 95 5.00 9.63 -18.41
CA LEU A 95 6.32 9.38 -19.00
C LEU A 95 7.25 8.63 -18.05
N LEU A 96 7.20 8.92 -16.74
CA LEU A 96 7.92 8.14 -15.73
C LEU A 96 7.47 6.69 -15.70
N PHE A 97 6.16 6.44 -15.80
CA PHE A 97 5.64 5.10 -15.89
C PHE A 97 6.12 4.39 -17.16
N ILE A 98 5.88 4.96 -18.34
CA ILE A 98 6.15 4.27 -19.62
C ILE A 98 7.65 4.12 -19.90
N GLU A 99 8.44 5.17 -19.66
CA GLU A 99 9.84 5.27 -20.12
C GLU A 99 10.85 5.34 -18.96
N GLY A 100 10.41 5.21 -17.71
CA GLY A 100 11.24 5.43 -16.52
C GLY A 100 12.53 4.61 -16.45
N THR A 101 12.60 3.42 -17.07
CA THR A 101 13.83 2.63 -17.13
C THR A 101 14.90 3.21 -18.05
N ARG A 102 14.49 4.01 -19.05
CA ARG A 102 15.35 4.59 -20.09
C ARG A 102 15.69 6.05 -19.83
N VAL A 103 14.92 6.71 -18.97
CA VAL A 103 15.16 8.08 -18.52
C VAL A 103 16.37 8.15 -17.58
N SER A 104 17.24 9.13 -17.77
CA SER A 104 18.40 9.38 -16.90
C SER A 104 17.96 9.79 -15.49
N LYS A 105 18.83 9.57 -14.50
CA LYS A 105 18.59 9.96 -13.11
C LYS A 105 18.28 11.45 -12.95
N SER A 106 19.05 12.31 -13.63
CA SER A 106 18.84 13.76 -13.66
C SER A 106 17.47 14.14 -14.21
N LEU A 107 17.05 13.54 -15.32
CA LEU A 107 15.75 13.86 -15.91
C LEU A 107 14.58 13.34 -15.03
N LYS A 108 14.73 12.19 -14.37
CA LYS A 108 13.77 11.72 -13.36
C LYS A 108 13.61 12.72 -12.21
N GLN A 109 14.71 13.30 -11.73
CA GLN A 109 14.67 14.28 -10.65
C GLN A 109 13.87 15.53 -11.02
N TYR A 110 14.03 16.05 -12.25
CA TYR A 110 13.17 17.11 -12.75
C TYR A 110 11.71 16.69 -12.80
N PHE A 111 11.42 15.49 -13.30
CA PHE A 111 10.06 14.96 -13.36
C PHE A 111 9.41 14.84 -11.98
N TYR A 112 10.14 14.32 -11.00
CA TYR A 112 9.69 14.27 -9.61
C TYR A 112 9.42 15.67 -9.05
N GLN A 113 10.29 16.64 -9.30
CA GLN A 113 10.11 18.01 -8.83
C GLN A 113 8.87 18.68 -9.43
N ILE A 114 8.57 18.44 -10.71
CA ILE A 114 7.35 18.94 -11.37
C ILE A 114 6.12 18.39 -10.65
N ILE A 115 6.10 17.08 -10.38
CA ILE A 115 4.98 16.43 -9.71
C ILE A 115 4.83 16.94 -8.27
N ILE A 116 5.92 17.01 -7.50
CA ILE A 116 5.92 17.54 -6.12
C ILE A 116 5.42 18.99 -6.07
N ASN A 117 5.75 19.80 -7.07
CA ASN A 117 5.35 21.20 -7.13
C ASN A 117 3.91 21.43 -7.60
N ALA A 118 3.23 20.41 -8.13
CA ALA A 118 1.84 20.54 -8.52
C ALA A 118 0.94 20.87 -7.32
N GLU A 119 -0.01 21.79 -7.50
CA GLU A 119 -0.94 22.21 -6.44
C GLU A 119 -2.07 21.20 -6.22
N ASN A 120 -2.51 20.52 -7.30
CA ASN A 120 -3.46 19.43 -7.24
C ASN A 120 -2.87 18.19 -7.89
N ILE A 121 -3.16 17.04 -7.30
CA ILE A 121 -2.74 15.73 -7.80
C ILE A 121 -4.01 14.94 -8.15
N SER A 122 -4.08 14.46 -9.38
CA SER A 122 -5.16 13.59 -9.85
C SER A 122 -4.88 12.14 -9.48
N HIS A 123 -5.93 11.31 -9.41
CA HIS A 123 -5.78 9.86 -9.26
C HIS A 123 -4.85 9.27 -10.34
N GLN A 124 -4.87 9.80 -11.56
CA GLN A 124 -3.99 9.32 -12.63
C GLN A 124 -2.50 9.54 -12.32
N ILE A 125 -2.14 10.65 -11.67
CA ILE A 125 -0.76 10.88 -11.23
C ILE A 125 -0.37 9.84 -10.17
N CYS A 126 -1.23 9.61 -9.18
CA CYS A 126 -0.99 8.61 -8.12
C CYS A 126 -0.85 7.19 -8.71
N ASP A 127 -1.77 6.79 -9.57
CA ASP A 127 -1.76 5.48 -10.23
C ASP A 127 -0.48 5.26 -11.04
N ASN A 128 -0.09 6.24 -11.88
CA ASN A 128 1.14 6.18 -12.67
C ASN A 128 2.40 6.10 -11.80
N LEU A 129 2.47 6.85 -10.70
CA LEU A 129 3.61 6.78 -9.77
C LEU A 129 3.68 5.41 -9.09
N GLY A 130 2.54 4.85 -8.68
CA GLY A 130 2.48 3.49 -8.12
C GLY A 130 2.96 2.44 -9.11
N LEU A 131 2.50 2.52 -10.36
CA LEU A 131 2.92 1.62 -11.44
C LEU A 131 4.42 1.76 -11.78
N THR A 132 4.99 2.95 -11.57
CA THR A 132 6.42 3.23 -11.79
C THR A 132 7.34 2.43 -10.85
N VAL A 133 6.81 1.88 -9.74
CA VAL A 133 7.56 1.03 -8.80
C VAL A 133 8.12 -0.21 -9.50
N SER A 134 7.32 -0.88 -10.33
CA SER A 134 7.74 -2.08 -11.10
C SER A 134 8.92 -1.81 -12.05
N ASN A 135 9.12 -0.55 -12.43
CA ASN A 135 10.11 -0.11 -13.41
C ASN A 135 11.43 0.36 -12.79
N GLN A 136 11.56 0.36 -11.46
CA GLN A 136 12.82 0.73 -10.81
C GLN A 136 13.71 -0.48 -10.61
N ASN A 137 14.99 -0.34 -10.98
CA ASN A 137 15.96 -1.44 -10.98
C ASN A 137 16.88 -1.44 -9.75
N THR A 138 16.92 -0.34 -9.00
CA THR A 138 17.83 -0.17 -7.86
C THR A 138 17.08 0.23 -6.60
N ASP A 139 17.63 -0.16 -5.44
CA ASP A 139 17.08 0.22 -4.13
C ASP A 139 17.10 1.75 -3.92
N GLU A 140 18.08 2.44 -4.51
CA GLU A 140 18.18 3.91 -4.46
C GLU A 140 17.05 4.58 -5.25
N ASP A 141 16.78 4.11 -6.47
CA ASP A 141 15.69 4.63 -7.31
C ASP A 141 14.32 4.37 -6.67
N LEU A 142 14.12 3.19 -6.08
CA LEU A 142 12.91 2.85 -5.33
C LEU A 142 12.74 3.78 -4.13
N ARG A 143 13.81 4.00 -3.35
CA ARG A 143 13.78 4.89 -2.19
C ARG A 143 13.46 6.33 -2.59
N GLU A 144 14.01 6.82 -3.71
CA GLU A 144 13.71 8.14 -4.25
C GLU A 144 12.24 8.26 -4.65
N LEU A 145 11.71 7.31 -5.42
CA LEU A 145 10.29 7.28 -5.83
C LEU A 145 9.35 7.23 -4.62
N ILE A 146 9.63 6.37 -3.63
CA ILE A 146 8.84 6.33 -2.39
C ILE A 146 8.94 7.66 -1.64
N GLY A 147 10.11 8.30 -1.63
CA GLY A 147 10.28 9.65 -1.07
C GLY A 147 9.44 10.72 -1.77
N VAL A 148 9.16 10.57 -3.06
CA VAL A 148 8.21 11.43 -3.80
C VAL A 148 6.78 11.16 -3.33
N ILE A 149 6.37 9.89 -3.25
CA ILE A 149 5.05 9.49 -2.77
C ILE A 149 4.82 9.98 -1.34
N GLU A 150 5.81 9.85 -0.46
CA GLU A 150 5.80 10.39 0.91
C GLU A 150 5.50 11.89 0.94
N GLN A 151 6.20 12.68 0.10
CA GLN A 151 5.99 14.12 0.02
C GLN A 151 4.57 14.47 -0.45
N LEU A 152 4.03 13.73 -1.42
CA LEU A 152 2.66 13.96 -1.89
C LEU A 152 1.62 13.65 -0.80
N LEU A 153 1.76 12.54 -0.08
CA LEU A 153 0.87 12.15 1.02
C LEU A 153 0.92 13.12 2.21
N LEU A 154 2.05 13.80 2.40
CA LEU A 154 2.21 14.81 3.45
C LEU A 154 1.70 16.19 3.01
N LYS A 155 1.84 16.54 1.73
CA LYS A 155 1.45 17.85 1.19
C LYS A 155 -0.06 17.96 0.91
N HIS A 156 -0.69 16.86 0.52
CA HIS A 156 -2.07 16.86 0.04
C HIS A 156 -2.97 16.00 0.94
N GLU A 157 -3.89 16.64 1.67
CA GLU A 157 -4.83 15.95 2.57
C GLU A 157 -5.89 15.12 1.82
N ASN A 158 -6.11 15.41 0.54
CA ASN A 158 -7.14 14.77 -0.30
C ASN A 158 -6.66 13.48 -0.98
N ILE A 159 -5.43 13.04 -0.72
CA ILE A 159 -4.84 11.84 -1.32
C ILE A 159 -4.54 10.82 -0.22
N SER A 160 -4.81 9.57 -0.52
CA SER A 160 -4.45 8.41 0.29
C SER A 160 -3.49 7.51 -0.48
N ILE A 161 -2.73 6.67 0.22
CA ILE A 161 -1.97 5.59 -0.41
C ILE A 161 -2.84 4.65 -1.26
N ARG A 162 -4.15 4.59 -0.99
CA ARG A 162 -5.12 3.81 -1.75
C ARG A 162 -5.40 4.36 -3.15
N ASP A 163 -5.03 5.61 -3.43
CA ASP A 163 -5.12 6.21 -4.76
C ASP A 163 -3.93 5.83 -5.66
N PHE A 164 -2.90 5.20 -5.09
CA PHE A 164 -1.74 4.71 -5.81
C PHE A 164 -1.92 3.24 -6.17
N HIS A 165 -1.27 2.81 -7.25
CA HIS A 165 -1.13 1.40 -7.55
C HIS A 165 -0.11 0.75 -6.59
N THR A 166 -0.58 -0.02 -5.62
CA THR A 166 0.28 -0.58 -4.54
C THR A 166 0.60 -2.06 -4.70
N TYR A 167 0.12 -2.73 -5.75
CA TYR A 167 0.27 -4.18 -5.92
C TYR A 167 1.76 -4.61 -5.87
N ASP A 168 2.61 -3.94 -6.64
CA ASP A 168 4.04 -4.27 -6.71
C ASP A 168 4.78 -3.99 -5.39
N ILE A 169 4.32 -2.99 -4.63
CA ILE A 169 4.83 -2.72 -3.28
C ILE A 169 4.48 -3.89 -2.36
N CYS A 170 3.23 -4.36 -2.39
CA CYS A 170 2.73 -5.38 -1.47
C CYS A 170 3.19 -6.80 -1.82
N GLU A 171 3.38 -7.13 -3.11
CA GLU A 171 3.96 -8.41 -3.54
C GLU A 171 5.46 -8.49 -3.20
N ASN A 172 6.19 -7.38 -3.27
CA ASN A 172 7.58 -7.32 -2.86
C ASN A 172 7.70 -7.15 -1.34
N SER A 173 7.73 -8.29 -0.62
CA SER A 173 7.82 -8.28 0.84
C SER A 173 9.00 -7.48 1.39
N GLU A 174 10.17 -7.46 0.72
CA GLU A 174 11.33 -6.69 1.20
C GLU A 174 11.04 -5.18 1.11
N LEU A 175 10.55 -4.72 -0.03
CA LEU A 175 10.17 -3.32 -0.24
C LEU A 175 9.07 -2.87 0.73
N LEU A 176 8.02 -3.67 0.89
CA LEU A 176 6.95 -3.42 1.84
C LEU A 176 7.51 -3.20 3.26
N ASN A 177 8.39 -4.09 3.73
CA ASN A 177 8.91 -4.03 5.09
C ASN A 177 9.82 -2.79 5.31
N LYS A 178 10.60 -2.40 4.30
CA LYS A 178 11.36 -1.13 4.31
C LYS A 178 10.44 0.08 4.44
N ILE A 179 9.39 0.14 3.61
CA ILE A 179 8.41 1.25 3.59
C ILE A 179 7.67 1.33 4.92
N VAL A 180 7.07 0.22 5.37
CA VAL A 180 6.29 0.16 6.61
C VAL A 180 7.14 0.56 7.83
N THR A 181 8.37 0.04 7.92
CA THR A 181 9.26 0.36 9.05
C THR A 181 9.62 1.85 9.04
N ARG A 182 10.02 2.40 7.89
CA ARG A 182 10.33 3.83 7.72
C ARG A 182 9.12 4.72 8.05
N TRP A 183 7.93 4.38 7.54
CA TRP A 183 6.73 5.17 7.74
C TRP A 183 6.26 5.15 9.19
N PHE A 184 6.29 4.00 9.88
CA PHE A 184 5.97 3.96 11.31
C PHE A 184 6.96 4.77 12.17
N LEU A 185 8.23 4.84 11.78
CA LEU A 185 9.22 5.66 12.47
C LEU A 185 9.15 7.16 12.13
N SER A 186 8.42 7.55 11.08
CA SER A 186 8.42 8.93 10.55
C SER A 186 7.84 10.02 11.47
N LYS A 187 7.09 9.62 12.51
CA LYS A 187 6.31 10.54 13.37
C LYS A 187 5.23 11.37 12.68
N LYS A 188 4.85 11.00 11.44
CA LYS A 188 3.78 11.63 10.67
C LYS A 188 2.56 10.72 10.58
N GLN A 189 1.40 11.23 11.04
CA GLN A 189 0.17 10.45 11.11
C GLN A 189 -0.28 9.90 9.75
N ASN A 190 -0.22 10.72 8.68
CA ASN A 190 -0.62 10.31 7.34
C ASN A 190 0.20 9.10 6.84
N LEU A 191 1.50 9.06 7.16
CA LEU A 191 2.37 7.94 6.79
C LEU A 191 2.07 6.68 7.61
N TRP A 192 1.72 6.82 8.89
CA TRP A 192 1.27 5.68 9.70
C TRP A 192 -0.01 5.05 9.19
N GLU A 193 -0.98 5.90 8.85
CA GLU A 193 -2.23 5.46 8.24
C GLU A 193 -1.97 4.80 6.89
N SER A 194 -1.07 5.37 6.09
CA SER A 194 -0.66 4.80 4.81
C SER A 194 0.02 3.43 4.97
N ALA A 195 0.87 3.25 5.97
CA ALA A 195 1.49 1.96 6.27
C ALA A 195 0.42 0.92 6.68
N SER A 196 -0.53 1.30 7.54
CA SER A 196 -1.66 0.45 7.90
C SER A 196 -2.51 0.08 6.69
N ASN A 197 -2.79 1.04 5.81
CA ASN A 197 -3.55 0.83 4.59
C ASN A 197 -2.85 -0.14 3.64
N LEU A 198 -1.53 -0.03 3.44
CA LEU A 198 -0.76 -1.04 2.69
C LEU A 198 -0.93 -2.42 3.31
N ILE A 199 -0.82 -2.51 4.64
CA ILE A 199 -0.88 -3.79 5.35
C ILE A 199 -2.24 -4.47 5.20
N THR A 200 -3.30 -3.70 5.38
CA THR A 200 -4.69 -4.20 5.47
C THR A 200 -5.36 -4.42 4.11
N SER A 201 -4.88 -3.75 3.05
CA SER A 201 -5.51 -3.81 1.72
C SER A 201 -5.11 -5.05 0.91
N HIS A 202 -4.05 -5.75 1.29
CA HIS A 202 -3.52 -6.90 0.57
C HIS A 202 -3.43 -8.12 1.50
N GLN A 203 -3.48 -9.33 0.93
CA GLN A 203 -3.29 -10.57 1.69
C GLN A 203 -1.80 -10.80 1.98
N ILE A 204 -1.23 -9.92 2.81
CA ILE A 204 0.19 -9.96 3.16
C ILE A 204 0.47 -11.17 4.02
N LYS A 205 1.48 -11.93 3.61
CA LYS A 205 1.86 -13.19 4.26
C LYS A 205 2.82 -13.01 5.43
N SER A 206 3.65 -11.98 5.39
CA SER A 206 4.66 -11.74 6.42
C SER A 206 5.01 -10.27 6.55
N LEU A 207 5.30 -9.87 7.79
CA LEU A 207 5.78 -8.54 8.15
C LEU A 207 7.00 -8.71 9.07
N HIS A 208 8.08 -7.99 8.77
CA HIS A 208 9.33 -7.97 9.54
C HIS A 208 9.91 -6.56 9.57
N VAL A 209 10.88 -6.33 10.43
CA VAL A 209 11.54 -5.02 10.53
C VAL A 209 12.66 -4.95 9.53
N ASP A 210 12.66 -3.88 8.76
CA ASP A 210 13.78 -3.51 7.90
C ASP A 210 14.13 -2.05 8.13
N ILE A 211 15.27 -1.83 8.80
CA ILE A 211 15.76 -0.49 9.14
C ILE A 211 16.65 0.12 8.04
N SER A 212 16.87 -0.55 6.90
CA SER A 212 17.77 -0.07 5.84
C SER A 212 17.37 1.30 5.30
N TRP A 213 16.07 1.63 5.35
CA TRP A 213 15.52 2.92 4.94
C TRP A 213 15.15 3.84 6.11
N ALA A 214 15.39 3.39 7.35
CA ALA A 214 15.13 4.17 8.56
C ALA A 214 16.32 5.08 8.86
N ASP A 215 16.09 6.38 8.84
CA ASP A 215 17.13 7.37 9.11
C ASP A 215 17.39 7.44 10.63
N ASN A 216 18.64 7.18 11.04
CA ASN A 216 19.12 7.29 12.44
C ASN A 216 18.40 6.41 13.47
N PHE A 217 18.01 5.18 13.11
CA PHE A 217 17.37 4.24 14.03
C PHE A 217 18.21 3.98 15.29
N LYS A 218 17.58 4.12 16.47
CA LYS A 218 18.14 3.72 17.76
C LYS A 218 17.33 2.56 18.33
N GLU A 219 17.97 1.70 19.14
CA GLU A 219 17.27 0.57 19.75
C GLU A 219 16.05 0.99 20.59
N GLU A 220 16.06 2.19 21.18
CA GLU A 220 14.94 2.76 21.93
C GLU A 220 13.70 3.03 21.06
N ASP A 221 13.90 3.31 19.76
CA ASP A 221 12.82 3.53 18.81
C ASP A 221 12.01 2.24 18.55
N SER A 222 12.55 1.07 18.92
CA SER A 222 11.85 -0.21 18.78
C SER A 222 10.57 -0.26 19.61
N ILE A 223 10.56 0.34 20.81
CA ILE A 223 9.35 0.39 21.66
C ILE A 223 8.26 1.20 20.94
N PHE A 224 8.65 2.31 20.33
CA PHE A 224 7.76 3.15 19.56
C PHE A 224 7.18 2.39 18.36
N LEU A 225 8.04 1.69 17.61
CA LEU A 225 7.66 0.89 16.46
C LEU A 225 6.68 -0.23 16.83
N VAL A 226 6.91 -0.95 17.93
CA VAL A 226 5.99 -1.98 18.44
C VAL A 226 4.63 -1.38 18.78
N LYS A 227 4.59 -0.24 19.47
CA LYS A 227 3.32 0.45 19.75
C LYS A 227 2.56 0.80 18.47
N LYS A 228 3.25 1.31 17.45
CA LYS A 228 2.62 1.65 16.16
C LYS A 228 2.03 0.43 15.49
N VAL A 229 2.75 -0.69 15.44
CA VAL A 229 2.22 -1.93 14.87
C VAL A 229 1.01 -2.43 15.66
N ILE A 230 1.04 -2.41 16.99
CA ILE A 230 -0.13 -2.80 17.80
C ILE A 230 -1.33 -1.89 17.54
N GLY A 231 -1.14 -0.58 17.48
CA GLY A 231 -2.22 0.38 17.27
C GLY A 231 -2.85 0.30 15.87
N TRP A 232 -2.01 0.17 14.83
CA TRP A 232 -2.42 0.28 13.42
C TRP A 232 -2.70 -1.06 12.74
N VAL A 233 -2.17 -2.18 13.25
CA VAL A 233 -2.30 -3.53 12.65
C VAL A 233 -3.11 -4.49 13.54
N HIS A 234 -3.60 -4.01 14.69
CA HIS A 234 -4.42 -4.66 15.74
C HIS A 234 -5.18 -5.97 15.43
N ILE A 235 -5.79 -6.10 14.26
CA ILE A 235 -6.64 -7.26 13.91
C ILE A 235 -5.81 -8.46 13.41
N PHE A 236 -4.57 -8.25 12.94
CA PHE A 236 -3.75 -9.31 12.33
C PHE A 236 -2.68 -9.83 13.30
N GLU A 237 -3.07 -10.71 14.24
CA GLU A 237 -2.19 -11.19 15.30
C GLU A 237 -0.88 -11.79 14.79
N GLU A 238 -0.97 -12.58 13.73
CA GLU A 238 0.19 -13.30 13.19
C GLU A 238 1.23 -12.32 12.64
N LEU A 239 0.79 -11.28 11.92
CA LEU A 239 1.67 -10.24 11.39
C LEU A 239 2.32 -9.44 12.51
N ILE A 240 1.54 -9.04 13.52
CA ILE A 240 2.05 -8.29 14.68
C ILE A 240 3.14 -9.09 15.40
N LEU A 241 2.87 -10.35 15.71
CA LEU A 241 3.77 -11.19 16.48
C LEU A 241 5.03 -11.58 15.70
N ASN A 242 4.92 -11.86 14.39
CA ASN A 242 6.09 -12.09 13.53
C ASN A 242 7.01 -10.86 13.48
N PHE A 243 6.41 -9.68 13.35
CA PHE A 243 7.14 -8.42 13.38
C PHE A 243 7.85 -8.19 14.72
N ILE A 244 7.18 -8.47 15.84
CA ILE A 244 7.76 -8.35 17.19
C ILE A 244 8.91 -9.34 17.41
N ILE A 245 8.78 -10.59 16.98
CA ILE A 245 9.85 -11.59 17.09
C ILE A 245 11.09 -11.10 16.36
N ASN A 246 10.91 -10.51 15.17
CA ASN A 246 11.98 -9.94 14.40
C ASN A 246 12.66 -8.76 15.14
N ILE A 247 11.87 -7.84 15.74
CA ILE A 247 12.39 -6.76 16.58
C ILE A 247 13.23 -7.27 17.75
N ILE A 248 12.72 -8.25 18.48
CA ILE A 248 13.38 -8.77 19.69
C ILE A 248 14.75 -9.36 19.34
N ASN A 249 14.85 -10.05 18.21
CA ASN A 249 16.12 -10.61 17.73
C ASN A 249 17.07 -9.57 17.15
N TYR A 250 16.59 -8.37 16.86
CA TYR A 250 17.38 -7.26 16.34
C TYR A 250 18.05 -6.44 17.46
N ILE A 251 17.38 -6.30 18.60
CA ILE A 251 17.81 -5.47 19.74
C ILE A 251 18.86 -6.19 20.58
N LYS A 252 19.91 -5.48 21.01
CA LYS A 252 20.95 -6.02 21.90
C LYS A 252 20.70 -5.68 23.37
N LYS A 253 20.02 -4.56 23.65
CA LYS A 253 19.69 -4.16 25.02
C LYS A 253 18.55 -5.00 25.58
N THR A 254 18.88 -5.95 26.44
CA THR A 254 17.91 -6.85 27.08
C THR A 254 16.81 -6.10 27.85
N GLU A 255 17.09 -4.94 28.45
CA GLU A 255 16.06 -4.12 29.12
C GLU A 255 14.93 -3.70 28.16
N ILE A 256 15.28 -3.30 26.94
CA ILE A 256 14.30 -2.89 25.92
C ILE A 256 13.49 -4.11 25.47
N VAL A 257 14.15 -5.26 25.27
CA VAL A 257 13.49 -6.52 24.93
C VAL A 257 12.45 -6.90 25.99
N LEU A 258 12.81 -6.83 27.26
CA LEU A 258 11.89 -7.16 28.35
C LEU A 258 10.68 -6.20 28.40
N GLN A 259 10.90 -4.91 28.17
CA GLN A 259 9.80 -3.92 28.07
C GLN A 259 8.86 -4.23 26.90
N ILE A 260 9.41 -4.60 25.73
CA ILE A 260 8.62 -5.00 24.57
C ILE A 260 7.80 -6.25 24.88
N LEU A 261 8.40 -7.25 25.51
CA LEU A 261 7.70 -8.49 25.88
C LEU A 261 6.52 -8.23 26.83
N ASP A 262 6.69 -7.35 27.82
CA ASP A 262 5.61 -6.99 28.74
C ASP A 262 4.48 -6.24 28.02
N LEU A 263 4.83 -5.30 27.13
CA LEU A 263 3.88 -4.55 26.32
C LEU A 263 3.06 -5.47 25.39
N VAL A 264 3.73 -6.40 24.72
CA VAL A 264 3.10 -7.35 23.80
C VAL A 264 2.21 -8.34 24.53
N PHE A 265 2.62 -8.78 25.73
CA PHE A 265 1.78 -9.64 26.56
C PHE A 265 0.48 -8.97 26.96
N GLN A 266 0.55 -7.71 27.42
CA GLN A 266 -0.60 -6.95 27.91
C GLN A 266 -1.59 -6.57 26.81
N HIS A 267 -1.11 -6.28 25.60
CA HIS A 267 -1.95 -5.71 24.55
C HIS A 267 -2.28 -6.67 23.41
N VAL A 268 -1.47 -7.70 23.19
CA VAL A 268 -1.66 -8.66 22.09
C VAL A 268 -1.93 -10.05 22.65
N LEU A 269 -0.98 -10.68 23.34
CA LEU A 269 -1.06 -12.11 23.65
C LEU A 269 -2.28 -12.48 24.50
N ILE A 270 -2.63 -11.67 25.50
CA ILE A 270 -3.80 -11.92 26.36
C ILE A 270 -5.13 -11.94 25.60
N ASN A 271 -5.17 -11.34 24.41
CA ASN A 271 -6.37 -11.22 23.60
C ASN A 271 -6.64 -12.43 22.71
N TYR A 272 -5.73 -13.38 22.61
CA TYR A 272 -5.82 -14.51 21.69
C TYR A 272 -5.59 -15.85 22.40
N GLU A 273 -6.38 -16.87 22.02
CA GLU A 273 -6.29 -18.19 22.63
C GLU A 273 -4.92 -18.84 22.40
N PRO A 274 -4.48 -19.78 23.27
CA PRO A 274 -3.12 -20.33 23.22
C PRO A 274 -2.70 -20.90 21.85
N GLN A 275 -3.64 -21.46 21.09
CA GLN A 275 -3.37 -22.01 19.76
C GLN A 275 -2.99 -20.93 18.72
N HIS A 276 -3.50 -19.72 18.84
CA HIS A 276 -3.25 -18.62 17.89
C HIS A 276 -1.89 -17.95 18.12
N VAL A 277 -1.38 -18.03 19.34
CA VAL A 277 -0.11 -17.38 19.75
C VAL A 277 0.99 -18.40 20.06
N ALA A 278 0.75 -19.69 19.83
CA ALA A 278 1.67 -20.76 20.18
C ALA A 278 3.07 -20.58 19.57
N PHE A 279 3.14 -20.10 18.32
CA PHE A 279 4.41 -19.87 17.63
C PHE A 279 5.24 -18.77 18.31
N PHE A 280 4.61 -17.75 18.89
CA PHE A 280 5.32 -16.71 19.63
C PHE A 280 6.05 -17.28 20.85
N PHE A 281 5.52 -18.35 21.45
CA PHE A 281 6.15 -19.00 22.59
C PHE A 281 7.17 -20.10 22.21
N ASP A 282 7.46 -20.32 20.92
CA ASP A 282 8.53 -21.24 20.51
C ASP A 282 9.91 -20.64 20.84
N LEU A 283 10.66 -21.32 21.70
CA LEU A 283 11.98 -20.88 22.15
C LEU A 283 13.03 -20.85 21.03
N LYS A 284 12.79 -21.53 19.91
CA LYS A 284 13.66 -21.46 18.71
C LYS A 284 13.67 -20.07 18.07
N ASN A 285 12.64 -19.28 18.31
CA ASN A 285 12.52 -17.93 17.78
C ASN A 285 13.37 -16.91 18.52
N TYR A 286 14.06 -17.30 19.59
CA TYR A 286 14.83 -16.39 20.44
C TYR A 286 16.25 -16.90 20.61
N THR A 287 17.22 -15.99 20.60
CA THR A 287 18.64 -16.33 20.76
C THR A 287 19.07 -16.24 22.23
N GLU A 288 18.75 -15.12 22.89
CA GLU A 288 19.16 -14.81 24.26
C GLU A 288 18.44 -15.63 25.34
N GLU A 289 19.20 -16.10 26.33
CA GLU A 289 18.67 -16.97 27.40
C GLU A 289 17.73 -16.23 28.37
N GLU A 290 18.01 -14.96 28.66
CA GLU A 290 17.13 -14.14 29.51
C GLU A 290 15.76 -13.91 28.86
N THR A 291 15.76 -13.62 27.55
CA THR A 291 14.56 -13.52 26.71
C THR A 291 13.78 -14.83 26.72
N LYS A 292 14.44 -15.98 26.50
CA LYS A 292 13.79 -17.31 26.59
C LYS A 292 13.14 -17.54 27.94
N ASN A 293 13.83 -17.22 29.03
CA ASN A 293 13.30 -17.37 30.39
C ASN A 293 12.06 -16.50 30.62
N LYS A 294 12.03 -15.27 30.09
CA LYS A 294 10.84 -14.41 30.13
C LYS A 294 9.70 -15.01 29.30
N ILE A 295 9.96 -15.51 28.10
CA ILE A 295 8.96 -16.17 27.23
C ILE A 295 8.32 -17.37 27.93
N ILE A 296 9.10 -18.22 28.62
CA ILE A 296 8.56 -19.35 29.40
C ILE A 296 7.60 -18.86 30.48
N LYS A 297 7.98 -17.81 31.23
CA LYS A 297 7.12 -17.23 32.27
C LYS A 297 5.81 -16.68 31.69
N LEU A 298 5.90 -15.94 30.58
CA LEU A 298 4.72 -15.39 29.90
C LEU A 298 3.81 -16.49 29.37
N LYS A 299 4.36 -17.59 28.83
CA LYS A 299 3.58 -18.76 28.39
C LYS A 299 2.77 -19.36 29.54
N ILE A 300 3.41 -19.61 30.69
CA ILE A 300 2.73 -20.16 31.87
C ILE A 300 1.62 -19.23 32.34
N GLN A 301 1.86 -17.91 32.36
CA GLN A 301 0.85 -16.92 32.71
C GLN A 301 -0.32 -16.90 31.72
N HIS A 302 -0.03 -16.95 30.42
CA HIS A 302 -1.04 -17.00 29.36
C HIS A 302 -1.94 -18.23 29.48
N GLU A 303 -1.34 -19.41 29.65
CA GLU A 303 -2.08 -20.67 29.81
C GLU A 303 -2.93 -20.68 31.08
N ALA A 304 -2.43 -20.10 32.18
CA ALA A 304 -3.20 -19.94 33.40
C ALA A 304 -4.45 -19.06 33.19
N ILE A 305 -4.32 -17.90 32.53
CA ILE A 305 -5.45 -17.02 32.22
C ILE A 305 -6.52 -17.76 31.42
N TYR A 306 -6.14 -18.48 30.35
CA TYR A 306 -7.12 -19.19 29.52
C TYR A 306 -7.71 -20.43 30.20
N LYS A 307 -6.99 -21.03 31.14
CA LYS A 307 -7.55 -22.07 32.01
C LYS A 307 -8.64 -21.48 32.91
N ASP A 308 -8.39 -20.33 33.51
CA ASP A 308 -9.36 -19.65 34.38
C ASP A 308 -10.59 -19.18 33.60
N ILE A 309 -10.42 -18.65 32.38
CA ILE A 309 -11.53 -18.30 31.48
C ILE A 309 -12.40 -19.53 31.16
N LYS A 310 -11.77 -20.68 30.86
CA LYS A 310 -12.50 -21.93 30.59
C LYS A 310 -13.27 -22.41 31.83
N GLN A 311 -12.64 -22.37 33.00
CA GLN A 311 -13.30 -22.75 34.25
C GLN A 311 -14.48 -21.82 34.58
N ALA A 312 -14.38 -20.53 34.28
CA ALA A 312 -15.48 -19.59 34.47
C ALA A 312 -16.71 -19.94 33.59
N ASN A 313 -16.50 -20.47 32.38
CA ASN A 313 -17.60 -20.92 31.52
C ASN A 313 -18.34 -22.14 32.07
N ASP A 314 -17.69 -22.95 32.91
CA ASP A 314 -18.30 -24.12 33.55
C ASP A 314 -19.16 -23.72 34.78
N LEU A 315 -19.02 -22.49 35.28
CA LEU A 315 -19.82 -21.95 36.38
C LEU A 315 -21.23 -21.61 35.88
N LYS A 316 -22.23 -22.32 36.39
CA LYS A 316 -23.64 -22.13 36.01
C LYS A 316 -24.14 -20.72 36.31
N GLU A 317 -23.59 -20.08 37.32
CA GLU A 317 -23.91 -18.71 37.74
C GLU A 317 -23.45 -17.65 36.74
N LEU A 318 -22.39 -17.94 35.98
CA LEU A 318 -21.85 -17.07 34.93
C LEU A 318 -22.34 -17.48 33.52
N ALA A 319 -23.04 -18.61 33.42
CA ALA A 319 -23.58 -19.08 32.16
C ALA A 319 -24.63 -18.09 31.62
N CYS A 320 -24.43 -17.66 30.38
CA CYS A 320 -25.38 -16.82 29.66
C CYS A 320 -26.75 -17.53 29.57
N PRO A 321 -27.86 -16.88 29.97
CA PRO A 321 -29.20 -17.45 29.83
C PRO A 321 -29.48 -17.87 28.38
N LEU A 322 -30.20 -18.98 28.20
CA LEU A 322 -30.46 -19.55 26.86
C LEU A 322 -31.14 -18.56 25.89
N GLU A 323 -32.03 -17.71 26.40
CA GLU A 323 -32.68 -16.68 25.59
C GLU A 323 -31.67 -15.66 25.07
N TYR A 324 -30.74 -15.23 25.93
CA TYR A 324 -29.72 -14.26 25.56
C TYR A 324 -28.67 -14.88 24.63
N SER A 325 -28.30 -16.15 24.82
CA SER A 325 -27.41 -16.85 23.89
C SER A 325 -28.01 -17.00 22.50
N ARG A 326 -29.33 -17.28 22.40
CA ARG A 326 -30.07 -17.27 21.14
C ARG A 326 -30.10 -15.89 20.49
N LEU A 327 -30.31 -14.83 21.28
CA LEU A 327 -30.26 -13.44 20.78
C LEU A 327 -28.88 -13.10 20.21
N ILE A 328 -27.79 -13.47 20.89
CA ILE A 328 -26.42 -13.27 20.39
C ILE A 328 -26.20 -14.03 19.07
N GLN A 329 -26.65 -15.29 18.97
CA GLN A 329 -26.53 -16.06 17.73
C GLN A 329 -27.32 -15.43 16.59
N TYR A 330 -28.54 -14.96 16.84
CA TYR A 330 -29.36 -14.27 15.86
C TYR A 330 -28.71 -12.97 15.39
N GLN A 331 -28.15 -12.18 16.32
CA GLN A 331 -27.43 -10.96 15.99
C GLN A 331 -26.22 -11.24 15.11
N ARG A 332 -25.39 -12.24 15.46
CA ARG A 332 -24.23 -12.66 14.64
C ARG A 332 -24.64 -13.10 13.24
N HIS A 333 -25.72 -13.86 13.12
CA HIS A 333 -26.24 -14.27 11.82
C HIS A 333 -26.64 -13.05 10.97
N HIS A 334 -27.36 -12.11 11.57
CA HIS A 334 -27.81 -10.90 10.88
C HIS A 334 -26.65 -9.98 10.50
N GLU A 335 -25.61 -9.87 11.34
CA GLU A 335 -24.37 -9.17 11.01
C GLU A 335 -23.65 -9.83 9.83
N ASN A 336 -23.50 -11.17 9.84
CA ASN A 336 -22.92 -11.91 8.72
C ASN A 336 -23.70 -11.74 7.42
N GLU A 337 -25.03 -11.71 7.46
CA GLU A 337 -25.86 -11.41 6.28
C GLU A 337 -25.60 -10.02 5.73
N LYS A 338 -25.46 -9.01 6.60
CA LYS A 338 -25.13 -7.64 6.19
C LYS A 338 -23.75 -7.57 5.55
N ILE A 339 -22.76 -8.23 6.15
CA ILE A 339 -21.40 -8.32 5.61
C ILE A 339 -21.44 -8.95 4.21
N ASN A 340 -22.09 -10.10 4.04
CA ASN A 340 -22.22 -10.76 2.73
C ASN A 340 -22.92 -9.89 1.70
N LYS A 341 -24.02 -9.20 2.07
CA LYS A 341 -24.71 -8.26 1.16
C LYS A 341 -23.80 -7.10 0.74
N SER A 342 -23.02 -6.55 1.67
CA SER A 342 -22.10 -5.46 1.38
C SER A 342 -20.94 -5.89 0.47
N ALA A 343 -20.38 -7.09 0.70
CA ALA A 343 -19.35 -7.67 -0.14
C ALA A 343 -19.89 -7.98 -1.55
N ASP A 344 -21.11 -8.51 -1.63
CA ASP A 344 -21.80 -8.75 -2.89
C ASP A 344 -22.00 -7.47 -3.69
N ALA A 345 -22.40 -6.37 -3.06
CA ALA A 345 -22.60 -5.08 -3.74
C ALA A 345 -21.30 -4.47 -4.30
N GLN A 346 -20.14 -4.87 -3.78
CA GLN A 346 -18.82 -4.41 -4.23
C GLN A 346 -18.17 -5.36 -5.25
N SER A 347 -18.71 -6.56 -5.42
CA SER A 347 -18.12 -7.57 -6.29
C SER A 347 -18.48 -7.33 -7.75
N VAL A 348 -17.45 -7.16 -8.59
CA VAL A 348 -17.59 -7.06 -10.06
C VAL A 348 -18.24 -8.31 -10.66
N PHE A 349 -18.15 -9.45 -9.97
CA PHE A 349 -18.74 -10.72 -10.41
C PHE A 349 -20.18 -10.95 -9.93
N ALA A 350 -20.70 -10.11 -9.02
CA ALA A 350 -22.02 -10.33 -8.43
C ALA A 350 -23.15 -10.37 -9.46
N ASP A 351 -23.02 -9.57 -10.52
CA ASP A 351 -24.02 -9.44 -11.59
C ASP A 351 -23.83 -10.45 -12.73
N LEU A 352 -22.68 -11.14 -12.79
CA LEU A 352 -22.39 -12.10 -13.85
C LEU A 352 -23.12 -13.44 -13.66
N PHE A 353 -23.57 -13.75 -12.44
CA PHE A 353 -24.19 -15.03 -12.11
C PHE A 353 -25.55 -14.85 -11.42
N THR A 354 -26.54 -15.66 -11.81
CA THR A 354 -27.84 -15.67 -11.14
C THR A 354 -27.70 -16.31 -9.75
N LYS A 355 -27.99 -15.53 -8.70
CA LYS A 355 -27.98 -16.01 -7.32
C LYS A 355 -29.36 -16.55 -6.92
N ARG A 356 -29.41 -17.70 -6.26
CA ARG A 356 -30.64 -18.26 -5.68
C ARG A 356 -30.38 -18.60 -4.21
N ILE A 357 -31.30 -18.19 -3.34
CA ILE A 357 -31.26 -18.56 -1.93
C ILE A 357 -31.78 -19.98 -1.80
N MET A 358 -30.95 -20.87 -1.25
CA MET A 358 -31.31 -22.25 -0.97
C MET A 358 -31.43 -22.41 0.54
N LEU A 359 -32.57 -22.91 1.01
CA LEU A 359 -32.81 -23.11 2.45
C LEU A 359 -32.12 -24.39 2.97
N TYR A 360 -32.13 -25.44 2.15
CA TYR A 360 -31.58 -26.76 2.50
C TYR A 360 -31.06 -27.47 1.26
N GLY A 361 -30.05 -28.32 1.44
CA GLY A 361 -29.55 -29.27 0.43
C GLY A 361 -28.10 -29.02 0.04
N GLU A 362 -27.43 -30.09 -0.38
CA GLU A 362 -25.99 -30.12 -0.68
C GLU A 362 -25.72 -30.39 -2.17
N THR A 363 -26.78 -30.62 -2.97
CA THR A 363 -26.68 -30.92 -4.40
C THR A 363 -27.59 -30.03 -5.21
N HIS A 364 -27.16 -29.69 -6.43
CA HIS A 364 -28.02 -29.06 -7.43
C HIS A 364 -28.19 -30.02 -8.61
N ILE A 365 -29.44 -30.18 -9.04
CA ILE A 365 -29.80 -31.01 -10.19
C ILE A 365 -30.20 -30.08 -11.32
N HIS A 366 -29.58 -30.25 -12.48
CA HIS A 366 -29.90 -29.48 -13.69
C HIS A 366 -29.82 -30.38 -14.92
N ILE A 367 -30.48 -29.96 -16.00
CA ILE A 367 -30.50 -30.69 -17.27
C ILE A 367 -29.48 -30.04 -18.20
N ALA A 368 -28.48 -30.81 -18.64
CA ALA A 368 -27.47 -30.37 -19.60
C ALA A 368 -27.76 -30.97 -20.98
N ASN A 369 -27.56 -30.16 -22.04
CA ASN A 369 -27.69 -30.60 -23.43
C ASN A 369 -26.28 -30.93 -23.96
N ILE A 370 -26.05 -32.18 -24.37
CA ILE A 370 -24.73 -32.68 -24.77
C ILE A 370 -24.55 -32.62 -26.30
N GLY A 371 -25.55 -32.11 -27.03
CA GLY A 371 -25.62 -32.14 -28.48
C GLY A 371 -26.52 -33.28 -28.98
N ASN A 372 -26.93 -33.23 -30.24
CA ASN A 372 -27.90 -34.16 -30.87
C ASN A 372 -29.31 -34.21 -30.23
N ASN A 373 -29.80 -33.12 -29.62
CA ASN A 373 -31.08 -33.07 -28.90
C ASN A 373 -31.18 -34.05 -27.71
N GLU A 374 -30.05 -34.60 -27.25
CA GLU A 374 -30.02 -35.46 -26.06
C GLU A 374 -29.77 -34.61 -24.81
N THR A 375 -30.70 -34.71 -23.87
CA THR A 375 -30.63 -34.05 -22.56
C THR A 375 -30.29 -35.07 -21.47
N ILE A 376 -29.27 -34.78 -20.67
CA ILE A 376 -28.89 -35.61 -19.52
C ILE A 376 -29.14 -34.85 -18.23
N LEU A 377 -29.72 -35.54 -17.25
CA LEU A 377 -29.83 -35.06 -15.88
C LEU A 377 -28.46 -35.12 -15.21
N GLN A 378 -27.94 -33.97 -14.79
CA GLN A 378 -26.69 -33.87 -14.06
C GLN A 378 -26.97 -33.43 -12.62
N GLU A 379 -26.44 -34.21 -11.69
CA GLU A 379 -26.41 -33.87 -10.28
C GLU A 379 -24.97 -33.47 -9.91
N ASN A 380 -24.84 -32.27 -9.37
CA ASN A 380 -23.56 -31.69 -8.97
C ASN A 380 -23.63 -31.32 -7.49
N THR A 381 -22.60 -31.66 -6.73
CA THR A 381 -22.46 -31.23 -5.34
C THR A 381 -22.17 -29.72 -5.28
N LEU A 382 -22.80 -29.04 -4.32
CA LEU A 382 -22.55 -27.63 -4.04
C LEU A 382 -21.22 -27.50 -3.32
N SER A 383 -20.38 -26.59 -3.79
CA SER A 383 -19.18 -26.16 -3.06
C SER A 383 -19.52 -24.97 -2.17
N SER A 384 -18.86 -24.91 -1.00
CA SER A 384 -18.92 -23.74 -0.13
C SER A 384 -17.53 -23.13 -0.02
N PHE A 385 -17.49 -21.80 0.03
CA PHE A 385 -16.33 -21.05 0.45
C PHE A 385 -16.70 -20.34 1.75
N SER A 386 -15.79 -20.33 2.71
CA SER A 386 -15.95 -19.58 3.94
C SER A 386 -14.65 -18.93 4.31
N TYR A 387 -14.73 -17.75 4.93
CA TYR A 387 -13.60 -17.06 5.49
C TYR A 387 -13.81 -16.95 6.99
N LYS A 388 -12.75 -17.16 7.75
CA LYS A 388 -12.74 -17.03 9.21
C LYS A 388 -11.63 -16.06 9.58
N MET A 389 -11.96 -15.13 10.46
CA MET A 389 -11.01 -14.20 11.05
C MET A 389 -11.10 -14.31 12.56
N THR A 390 -9.94 -14.34 13.23
CA THR A 390 -9.87 -14.25 14.69
C THR A 390 -9.95 -12.78 15.08
N LEU A 391 -10.68 -12.48 16.15
CA LEU A 391 -10.78 -11.14 16.69
C LEU A 391 -10.27 -11.11 18.14
N PRO A 392 -9.57 -10.05 18.56
CA PRO A 392 -9.10 -9.86 19.93
C PRO A 392 -10.23 -9.99 20.96
N LEU A 393 -10.00 -10.75 22.03
CA LEU A 393 -10.98 -10.98 23.10
C LEU A 393 -11.54 -9.68 23.68
N GLN A 394 -10.69 -8.67 23.91
CA GLN A 394 -11.08 -7.39 24.48
C GLN A 394 -12.05 -6.60 23.60
N GLN A 395 -12.15 -6.86 22.30
CA GLN A 395 -13.21 -6.28 21.47
C GLN A 395 -14.62 -6.72 21.91
N PHE A 396 -14.74 -7.87 22.57
CA PHE A 396 -16.01 -8.39 23.06
C PHE A 396 -16.22 -8.15 24.55
N THR A 397 -15.15 -8.16 25.34
CA THR A 397 -15.26 -8.00 26.81
C THR A 397 -15.23 -6.53 27.24
N ASP A 398 -14.40 -5.70 26.62
CA ASP A 398 -14.32 -4.25 26.89
C ASP A 398 -13.94 -3.47 25.62
N PRO A 399 -14.89 -3.29 24.67
CA PRO A 399 -14.62 -2.62 23.40
C PRO A 399 -14.17 -1.18 23.56
N ILE A 400 -14.63 -0.48 24.62
CA ILE A 400 -14.30 0.92 24.85
C ILE A 400 -12.84 1.04 25.27
N LEU A 401 -12.39 0.22 26.22
CA LEU A 401 -10.99 0.21 26.64
C LEU A 401 -10.07 -0.24 25.51
N SER A 402 -10.46 -1.26 24.74
CA SER A 402 -9.70 -1.73 23.58
C SER A 402 -9.46 -0.60 22.58
N GLU A 403 -10.52 0.10 22.18
CA GLU A 403 -10.42 1.21 21.23
C GLU A 403 -9.64 2.40 21.82
N TYR A 404 -9.81 2.70 23.11
CA TYR A 404 -9.06 3.74 23.79
C TYR A 404 -7.55 3.46 23.80
N GLN A 405 -7.14 2.26 24.21
CA GLN A 405 -5.74 1.84 24.24
C GLN A 405 -5.13 1.86 22.83
N ARG A 406 -5.87 1.37 21.85
CA ARG A 406 -5.46 1.40 20.44
C ARG A 406 -5.22 2.83 19.97
N ARG A 407 -6.13 3.76 20.24
CA ARG A 407 -6.00 5.18 19.85
C ARG A 407 -4.82 5.86 20.51
N ILE A 408 -4.49 5.51 21.76
CA ILE A 408 -3.26 6.01 22.40
C ILE A 408 -2.05 5.63 21.55
N PHE A 409 -1.89 4.34 21.21
CA PHE A 409 -0.74 3.90 20.42
C PHE A 409 -0.73 4.47 18.99
N MET A 410 -1.90 4.63 18.36
CA MET A 410 -2.01 5.26 17.05
C MET A 410 -1.48 6.70 17.07
N ASN A 411 -1.76 7.47 18.13
CA ASN A 411 -1.46 8.90 18.19
C ASN A 411 -0.20 9.27 19.00
N GLU A 412 0.36 8.34 19.78
CA GLU A 412 1.54 8.59 20.61
C GLU A 412 2.73 9.07 19.76
N GLY A 413 3.47 10.10 20.21
CA GLY A 413 4.66 10.60 19.54
C GLY A 413 4.42 11.28 18.18
N MET A 414 3.18 11.65 17.88
CA MET A 414 2.84 12.44 16.70
C MET A 414 3.47 13.83 16.77
N GLU A 415 4.22 14.20 15.74
CA GLU A 415 4.69 15.57 15.56
C GLU A 415 3.56 16.41 14.97
N LYS A 416 3.35 17.60 15.55
CA LYS A 416 2.37 18.58 15.04
C LYS A 416 2.85 19.24 13.76
#